data_AF-A0A1I6MLE0-F1
#
_entry.id   AF-A0A1I6MLE0-F1
#
_cell.length_a   1.000
_cell.length_b   1.000
_cell.length_c   1.000
_cell.angle_alpha   90.00
_cell.angle_beta   90.00
_cell.angle_gamma   90.00
#
_symmetry.space_group_name_H-M   'P 1'
#
loop_
_entity.id
_entity.type
_entity.pdbx_description
1 polymer ?
#
loop_
_entity_poly.entity_id
_entity_poly.type
_entity_poly.pdbx_seq_one_letter_code
_entity_poly.pdbx_strand_id
1 'polypeptide(L)'
;MAGCLLLGALACGLNGAFSHHGFDGYDLSPMIDSGWRVYSGQVPGRDFLVTFPPSHYLLTALMFRVFGVSWHALVVGASCFFGMMLLLGLRLAALVRKVYGEDAAVCVAVAFTAGQIIFLLPYSTIWHATIAMDFAMYGIGATYLLAGQGRAGLRREAMAHLSFAVAFLLLSKANTAYPTIVLCLIVAGMCSVGRRGLLLIAGGGLVMASLALWMVHITLFGMLASYGGLAGRLLPIGFFYAILYYRNDVIALSNLLVYAIMAPALVMVLAHAWKTRTRPVVVLGAGSILIALLAMGTNIQFKLSDTPLMLLGFVLIAWSGGASYVRMKRRVMFTVFTLTLVALYFGRTRMAFVASGEWNTEGCTQVAFQDAFLGAITGCPVMQTTLSEVDRTLAENPGAKVFFGSGLEFLYAGRMRPSPGGIPNWWHPGTSYPLVKGDEIGAAWTRDQFDVLIFNAAEYREQMPAGIGAAIDREYMRVDDTTYAIHVYKLRR
;
A
#
# COMPACT_ATOMS: atom_id res chain seq x y z
N MET A 1 26.93 -1.47 2.59
CA MET A 1 26.26 -0.84 1.43
C MET A 1 26.23 -1.76 0.22
N ALA A 2 27.37 -2.24 -0.30
CA ALA A 2 27.39 -3.18 -1.44
C ALA A 2 26.51 -4.42 -1.20
N GLY A 3 26.60 -5.06 -0.03
CA GLY A 3 25.72 -6.18 0.33
C GLY A 3 24.22 -5.84 0.30
N CYS A 4 23.83 -4.63 0.68
CA CYS A 4 22.44 -4.17 0.59
C CYS A 4 21.96 -4.02 -0.86
N LEU A 5 22.84 -3.56 -1.76
CA LEU A 5 22.53 -3.48 -3.19
C LEU A 5 22.35 -4.86 -3.82
N LEU A 6 23.24 -5.81 -3.48
CA LEU A 6 23.13 -7.19 -3.95
C LEU A 6 21.84 -7.86 -3.45
N LEU A 7 21.51 -7.68 -2.16
CA LEU A 7 20.24 -8.15 -1.60
C LEU A 7 19.03 -7.47 -2.27
N GLY A 8 19.12 -6.18 -2.58
CA GLY A 8 18.07 -5.47 -3.31
C GLY A 8 17.87 -6.01 -4.73
N ALA A 9 18.95 -6.25 -5.46
CA ALA A 9 18.88 -6.85 -6.79
C ALA A 9 18.28 -8.27 -6.75
N LEU A 10 18.69 -9.08 -5.77
CA LEU A 10 18.10 -10.39 -5.53
C LEU A 10 16.59 -10.28 -5.23
N ALA A 11 16.18 -9.34 -4.38
CA ALA A 11 14.78 -9.12 -4.06
C ALA A 11 13.96 -8.72 -5.31
N CYS A 12 14.48 -7.89 -6.20
CA CYS A 12 13.82 -7.59 -7.48
C CYS A 12 13.68 -8.83 -8.37
N GLY A 13 14.70 -9.68 -8.45
CA GLY A 13 14.63 -10.94 -9.20
C GLY A 13 13.58 -11.91 -8.61
N LEU A 14 13.57 -12.05 -7.28
CA LEU A 14 12.57 -12.84 -6.57
C LEU A 14 11.16 -12.26 -6.73
N ASN A 15 11.03 -10.94 -6.78
CA ASN A 15 9.75 -10.27 -7.01
C ASN A 15 9.12 -10.72 -8.33
N GLY A 16 9.91 -10.70 -9.42
CA GLY A 16 9.47 -11.20 -10.72
C GLY A 16 9.07 -12.68 -10.64
N ALA A 17 9.90 -13.53 -10.03
CA ALA A 17 9.60 -14.95 -9.88
C ALA A 17 8.31 -15.21 -9.07
N PHE A 18 8.10 -14.49 -7.97
CA PHE A 18 6.93 -14.66 -7.10
C PHE A 18 5.65 -14.12 -7.75
N SER A 19 5.76 -13.15 -8.66
CA SER A 19 4.60 -12.56 -9.34
C SER A 19 3.87 -13.52 -10.29
N HIS A 20 4.50 -14.63 -10.67
CA HIS A 20 3.87 -15.70 -11.47
C HIS A 20 2.98 -16.64 -10.63
N HIS A 21 2.87 -16.41 -9.33
CA HIS A 21 2.09 -17.27 -8.43
C HIS A 21 1.05 -16.44 -7.68
N GLY A 22 -0.22 -16.82 -7.84
CA GLY A 22 -1.36 -16.22 -7.17
C GLY A 22 -1.65 -14.79 -7.63
N PHE A 23 -2.92 -14.43 -7.59
CA PHE A 23 -3.40 -13.08 -7.77
C PHE A 23 -4.52 -12.83 -6.79
N ASP A 24 -4.54 -11.64 -6.22
CA ASP A 24 -5.64 -11.23 -5.36
C ASP A 24 -6.70 -10.49 -6.20
N GLY A 25 -7.83 -11.14 -6.43
CA GLY A 25 -8.96 -10.48 -7.08
C GLY A 25 -9.49 -9.31 -6.25
N TYR A 26 -9.51 -9.40 -4.92
CA TYR A 26 -10.34 -8.49 -4.13
C TYR A 26 -9.76 -7.10 -3.93
N ASP A 27 -8.55 -6.97 -3.37
CA ASP A 27 -7.95 -5.66 -3.07
C ASP A 27 -7.15 -5.14 -4.27
N LEU A 28 -6.45 -6.00 -5.02
CA LEU A 28 -5.68 -5.54 -6.19
C LEU A 28 -6.56 -5.07 -7.34
N SER A 29 -7.71 -5.69 -7.55
CA SER A 29 -8.59 -5.33 -8.66
C SER A 29 -9.00 -3.86 -8.69
N PRO A 30 -9.62 -3.31 -7.62
CA PRO A 30 -9.98 -1.90 -7.58
C PRO A 30 -8.75 -0.97 -7.56
N MET A 31 -7.61 -1.45 -7.04
CA MET A 31 -6.34 -0.72 -7.05
C MET A 31 -5.75 -0.60 -8.46
N ILE A 32 -5.86 -1.64 -9.28
CA ILE A 32 -5.48 -1.64 -10.70
C ILE A 32 -6.43 -0.74 -11.49
N ASP A 33 -7.75 -0.89 -11.29
CA ASP A 33 -8.76 -0.08 -11.95
C ASP A 33 -8.57 1.42 -11.65
N SER A 34 -8.21 1.78 -10.42
CA SER A 34 -7.94 3.20 -10.08
C SER A 34 -6.82 3.81 -10.93
N GLY A 35 -5.76 3.05 -11.23
CA GLY A 35 -4.69 3.48 -12.12
C GLY A 35 -5.10 3.47 -13.58
N TRP A 36 -5.90 2.48 -14.00
CA TRP A 36 -6.44 2.38 -15.36
C TRP A 36 -7.37 3.55 -15.71
N ARG A 37 -8.23 3.97 -14.79
CA ARG A 37 -9.08 5.16 -14.95
C ARG A 37 -8.27 6.42 -15.21
N VAL A 38 -7.23 6.66 -14.41
CA VAL A 38 -6.33 7.81 -14.57
C VAL A 38 -5.48 7.69 -15.84
N TYR A 39 -5.03 6.48 -16.18
CA TYR A 39 -4.38 6.19 -17.45
C TYR A 39 -5.28 6.57 -18.64
N SER A 40 -6.57 6.22 -18.55
CA SER A 40 -7.61 6.45 -19.56
C SER A 40 -8.17 7.89 -19.56
N GLY A 41 -7.64 8.78 -18.73
CA GLY A 41 -7.98 10.20 -18.73
C GLY A 41 -9.12 10.61 -17.78
N GLN A 42 -9.64 9.70 -16.94
CA GLN A 42 -10.58 10.06 -15.88
C GLN A 42 -9.86 10.79 -14.74
N VAL A 43 -10.53 11.79 -14.18
CA VAL A 43 -10.03 12.61 -13.06
C VAL A 43 -10.63 12.12 -11.73
N PRO A 44 -9.81 11.61 -10.80
CA PRO A 44 -10.23 11.21 -9.46
C PRO A 44 -11.04 12.28 -8.71
N GLY A 45 -12.15 11.87 -8.10
CA GLY A 45 -13.04 12.77 -7.33
C GLY A 45 -13.96 13.65 -8.19
N ARG A 46 -13.73 13.73 -9.50
CA ARG A 46 -14.63 14.38 -10.47
C ARG A 46 -15.39 13.35 -11.30
N ASP A 47 -14.65 12.46 -11.94
CA ASP A 47 -15.19 11.49 -12.91
C ASP A 47 -15.50 10.15 -12.25
N PHE A 48 -14.93 9.86 -11.07
CA PHE A 48 -15.24 8.68 -10.26
C PHE A 48 -14.88 8.92 -8.79
N LEU A 49 -15.54 8.18 -7.90
CA LEU A 49 -15.25 8.23 -6.47
C LEU A 49 -14.08 7.30 -6.16
N VAL A 50 -13.07 7.81 -5.45
CA VAL A 50 -11.89 7.03 -5.06
C VAL A 50 -11.34 7.51 -3.74
N THR A 51 -10.91 6.55 -2.93
CA THR A 51 -10.32 6.79 -1.62
C THR A 51 -8.91 6.24 -1.49
N PHE A 52 -8.43 5.56 -2.55
CA PHE A 52 -7.02 5.24 -2.67
C PHE A 52 -6.20 6.52 -2.79
N PRO A 53 -4.98 6.53 -2.22
CA PRO A 53 -4.15 7.71 -2.24
C PRO A 53 -3.58 8.00 -3.63
N PRO A 54 -3.38 9.28 -4.00
CA PRO A 54 -2.77 9.65 -5.28
C PRO A 54 -1.44 9.00 -5.55
N SER A 55 -0.59 8.83 -4.53
CA SER A 55 0.70 8.15 -4.70
C SER A 55 0.55 6.75 -5.29
N HIS A 56 -0.57 6.06 -5.03
CA HIS A 56 -0.88 4.75 -5.62
C HIS A 56 -1.36 4.88 -7.06
N TYR A 57 -2.52 5.49 -7.30
CA TYR A 57 -3.13 5.44 -8.64
C TYR A 57 -2.31 6.21 -9.69
N LEU A 58 -1.56 7.25 -9.28
CA LEU A 58 -0.66 7.97 -10.19
C LEU A 58 0.55 7.12 -10.56
N LEU A 59 1.11 6.38 -9.61
CA LEU A 59 2.22 5.48 -9.89
C LEU A 59 1.76 4.32 -10.79
N THR A 60 0.61 3.70 -10.50
CA THR A 60 0.01 2.66 -11.34
C THR A 60 -0.23 3.16 -12.77
N ALA A 61 -0.84 4.35 -12.94
CA ALA A 61 -1.05 4.94 -14.25
C ALA A 61 0.28 5.25 -14.97
N LEU A 62 1.31 5.71 -14.24
CA LEU A 62 2.64 5.92 -14.79
C LEU A 62 3.26 4.61 -15.27
N MET A 63 3.14 3.51 -14.52
CA MET A 63 3.67 2.21 -14.93
C MET A 63 2.97 1.70 -16.20
N PHE A 64 1.65 1.89 -16.32
CA PHE A 64 0.93 1.57 -17.55
C PHE A 64 1.40 2.39 -18.75
N ARG A 65 1.72 3.68 -18.57
CA ARG A 65 2.29 4.51 -19.64
C ARG A 65 3.69 4.09 -20.08
N VAL A 66 4.52 3.65 -19.14
CA VAL A 66 5.93 3.33 -19.40
C VAL A 66 6.13 1.90 -19.90
N PHE A 67 5.45 0.93 -19.29
CA PHE A 67 5.66 -0.50 -19.53
C PHE A 67 4.47 -1.19 -20.23
N GLY A 68 3.41 -0.45 -20.55
CA GLY A 68 2.17 -0.98 -21.12
C GLY A 68 1.19 -1.50 -20.06
N VAL A 69 -0.02 -1.86 -20.49
CA VAL A 69 -1.13 -2.25 -19.60
C VAL A 69 -1.07 -3.76 -19.36
N SER A 70 -0.36 -4.18 -18.31
CA SER A 70 -0.26 -5.59 -17.91
C SER A 70 0.04 -5.73 -16.42
N TRP A 71 -0.13 -6.94 -15.88
CA TRP A 71 0.34 -7.29 -14.54
C TRP A 71 1.85 -7.12 -14.40
N HIS A 72 2.61 -7.57 -15.41
CA HIS A 72 4.07 -7.48 -15.42
C HIS A 72 4.58 -6.04 -15.35
N ALA A 73 3.87 -5.08 -15.96
CA ALA A 73 4.18 -3.66 -15.84
C ALA A 73 4.14 -3.17 -14.39
N LEU A 74 3.16 -3.65 -13.60
CA LEU A 74 3.03 -3.29 -12.18
C LEU A 74 4.10 -3.97 -11.32
N VAL A 75 4.46 -5.21 -11.63
CA VAL A 75 5.53 -5.95 -10.95
C VAL A 75 6.89 -5.28 -11.18
N VAL A 76 7.22 -4.97 -12.45
CA VAL A 76 8.45 -4.25 -12.82
C VAL A 76 8.43 -2.87 -12.18
N GLY A 77 7.29 -2.18 -12.23
CA GLY A 77 7.11 -0.89 -11.60
C GLY A 77 7.37 -0.89 -10.09
N ALA A 78 6.87 -1.91 -9.38
CA ALA A 78 7.14 -2.10 -7.96
C ALA A 78 8.64 -2.31 -7.70
N SER A 79 9.33 -3.10 -8.53
CA SER A 79 10.79 -3.28 -8.45
C SER A 79 11.57 -2.00 -8.74
N CYS A 80 11.13 -1.18 -9.70
CA CYS A 80 11.73 0.13 -9.99
C CYS A 80 11.55 1.10 -8.81
N PHE A 81 10.33 1.17 -8.26
CA PHE A 81 10.02 1.99 -7.08
C PHE A 81 10.84 1.56 -5.86
N PHE A 82 10.90 0.26 -5.57
CA PHE A 82 11.77 -0.33 -4.56
C PHE A 82 13.24 0.07 -4.77
N GLY A 83 13.75 -0.08 -6.00
CA GLY A 83 15.14 0.24 -6.33
C GLY A 83 15.46 1.71 -6.05
N MET A 84 14.56 2.62 -6.46
CA MET A 84 14.66 4.04 -6.15
C MET A 84 14.69 4.29 -4.64
N MET A 85 13.73 3.74 -3.89
CA MET A 85 13.64 3.93 -2.43
C MET A 85 14.86 3.34 -1.70
N LEU A 86 15.36 2.19 -2.13
CA LEU A 86 16.60 1.59 -1.60
C LEU A 86 17.80 2.51 -1.83
N LEU A 87 17.98 3.05 -3.03
CA LEU A 87 19.08 3.97 -3.33
C LEU A 87 19.00 5.25 -2.49
N LEU A 88 17.79 5.81 -2.33
CA LEU A 88 17.55 6.95 -1.47
C LEU A 88 17.86 6.63 0.01
N GLY A 89 17.45 5.46 0.51
CA GLY A 89 17.77 4.99 1.86
C GLY A 89 19.27 4.77 2.08
N LEU A 90 19.98 4.22 1.10
CA LEU A 90 21.43 4.05 1.15
C LEU A 90 22.17 5.39 1.10
N ARG A 91 21.64 6.37 0.37
CA ARG A 91 22.14 7.75 0.42
C ARG A 91 21.98 8.32 1.84
N LEU A 92 20.82 8.19 2.46
CA LEU A 92 20.61 8.62 3.84
C LEU A 92 21.59 7.92 4.79
N ALA A 93 21.80 6.60 4.67
CA ALA A 93 22.78 5.87 5.46
C ALA A 93 24.21 6.40 5.27
N ALA A 94 24.60 6.78 4.05
CA ALA A 94 25.89 7.40 3.78
C ALA A 94 26.04 8.78 4.42
N LEU A 95 24.95 9.53 4.55
CA LEU A 95 24.92 10.77 5.33
C LEU A 95 24.98 10.48 6.84
N VAL A 96 24.28 9.44 7.32
CA VAL A 96 24.31 9.01 8.72
C VAL A 96 25.73 8.66 9.14
N ARG A 97 26.50 8.01 8.25
CA ARG A 97 27.93 7.70 8.49
C ARG A 97 28.73 8.93 8.89
N LYS A 98 28.49 10.05 8.21
CA LYS A 98 29.20 11.32 8.43
C LYS A 98 28.81 12.01 9.75
N VAL A 99 27.67 11.67 10.33
CA VAL A 99 27.09 12.33 11.50
C VAL A 99 27.18 11.48 12.76
N TYR A 100 26.94 10.17 12.63
CA TYR A 100 26.80 9.21 13.72
C TYR A 100 27.82 8.05 13.65
N GLY A 101 28.67 8.02 12.63
CA GLY A 101 29.70 6.98 12.46
C GLY A 101 29.22 5.74 11.70
N GLU A 102 30.16 4.81 11.46
CA GLU A 102 29.97 3.63 10.62
C GLU A 102 28.88 2.70 11.14
N ASP A 103 28.90 2.38 12.44
CA ASP A 103 27.97 1.43 13.04
C ASP A 103 26.51 1.85 12.83
N ALA A 104 26.19 3.13 13.07
CA ALA A 104 24.84 3.66 12.88
C ALA A 104 24.44 3.61 11.40
N ALA A 105 25.36 3.93 10.49
CA ALA A 105 25.10 3.88 9.06
C ALA A 105 24.81 2.48 8.55
N VAL A 106 25.58 1.48 8.98
CA VAL A 106 25.37 0.08 8.62
C VAL A 106 24.00 -0.39 9.12
N CYS A 107 23.65 -0.10 10.37
CA CYS A 107 22.37 -0.53 10.93
C CYS A 107 21.17 0.15 10.27
N VAL A 108 21.25 1.45 9.99
CA VAL A 108 20.20 2.15 9.22
C VAL A 108 20.09 1.56 7.82
N ALA A 109 21.21 1.31 7.12
CA ALA A 109 21.18 0.69 5.79
C ALA A 109 20.53 -0.69 5.81
N VAL A 110 20.87 -1.54 6.79
CA VAL A 110 20.32 -2.90 6.90
C VAL A 110 18.84 -2.85 7.24
N ALA A 111 18.40 -2.06 8.22
CA ALA A 111 16.99 -1.94 8.57
C ALA A 111 16.15 -1.33 7.44
N PHE A 112 16.69 -0.33 6.74
CA PHE A 112 16.02 0.24 5.59
C PHE A 112 15.87 -0.81 4.47
N THR A 113 16.95 -1.51 4.12
CA THR A 113 16.92 -2.56 3.08
C THR A 113 15.96 -3.69 3.44
N ALA A 114 16.00 -4.17 4.68
CA ALA A 114 15.06 -5.17 5.17
C ALA A 114 13.62 -4.69 5.08
N GLY A 115 13.37 -3.43 5.45
CA GLY A 115 12.07 -2.79 5.31
C GLY A 115 11.56 -2.80 3.87
N GLN A 116 12.41 -2.39 2.92
CA GLN A 116 12.08 -2.41 1.50
C GLN A 116 11.74 -3.84 1.02
N ILE A 117 12.48 -4.86 1.47
CA ILE A 117 12.23 -6.26 1.11
C ILE A 117 10.88 -6.74 1.65
N ILE A 118 10.57 -6.36 2.90
CA ILE A 118 9.29 -6.64 3.56
C ILE A 118 8.12 -6.02 2.79
N PHE A 119 8.29 -4.85 2.18
CA PHE A 119 7.24 -4.23 1.37
C PHE A 119 7.10 -4.88 -0.01
N LEU A 120 8.21 -5.24 -0.65
CA LEU A 120 8.20 -5.72 -2.03
C LEU A 120 7.70 -7.17 -2.13
N LEU A 121 8.31 -8.10 -1.42
CA LEU A 121 8.16 -9.54 -1.71
C LEU A 121 6.79 -10.12 -1.36
N PRO A 122 6.14 -9.76 -0.23
CA PRO A 122 4.84 -10.33 0.11
C PRO A 122 3.71 -9.97 -0.86
N TYR A 123 3.75 -8.77 -1.45
CA TYR A 123 2.70 -8.28 -2.37
C TYR A 123 3.09 -8.48 -3.83
N SER A 124 4.36 -8.31 -4.16
CA SER A 124 4.91 -8.31 -5.52
C SER A 124 4.35 -7.30 -6.52
N THR A 125 3.75 -6.24 -6.03
CA THR A 125 3.18 -5.18 -6.86
C THR A 125 3.12 -3.87 -6.08
N ILE A 126 2.68 -2.81 -6.75
CA ILE A 126 2.50 -1.49 -6.15
C ILE A 126 1.36 -1.56 -5.15
N TRP A 127 1.66 -1.26 -3.89
CA TRP A 127 0.67 -1.31 -2.81
C TRP A 127 0.59 0.01 -2.05
N HIS A 128 -0.61 0.58 -2.00
CA HIS A 128 -0.83 1.92 -1.46
C HIS A 128 -0.36 2.10 0.01
N ALA A 129 -0.47 1.05 0.83
CA ALA A 129 -0.01 1.10 2.22
C ALA A 129 1.52 1.03 2.33
N THR A 130 2.19 0.25 1.46
CA THR A 130 3.66 0.16 1.49
C THR A 130 4.31 1.43 0.97
N ILE A 131 3.74 2.07 -0.07
CA ILE A 131 4.20 3.39 -0.53
C ILE A 131 4.20 4.44 0.60
N ALA A 132 3.12 4.49 1.40
CA ALA A 132 3.04 5.41 2.52
C ALA A 132 4.12 5.13 3.58
N MET A 133 4.35 3.84 3.87
CA MET A 133 5.38 3.39 4.81
C MET A 133 6.80 3.66 4.31
N ASP A 134 7.05 3.52 3.01
CA ASP A 134 8.32 3.78 2.35
C ASP A 134 8.74 5.24 2.50
N PHE A 135 7.84 6.16 2.14
CA PHE A 135 8.10 7.58 2.32
C PHE A 135 8.15 7.97 3.80
N ALA A 136 7.46 7.24 4.68
CA ALA A 136 7.54 7.47 6.12
C ALA A 136 8.92 7.08 6.67
N MET A 137 9.44 5.90 6.29
CA MET A 137 10.81 5.48 6.63
C MET A 137 11.84 6.48 6.11
N TYR A 138 11.64 6.95 4.88
CA TYR A 138 12.52 7.93 4.25
C TYR A 138 12.51 9.28 4.98
N GLY A 139 11.32 9.82 5.31
CA GLY A 139 11.17 11.06 6.08
C GLY A 139 11.76 10.95 7.49
N ILE A 140 11.57 9.82 8.16
CA ILE A 140 12.16 9.54 9.48
C ILE A 140 13.70 9.46 9.38
N GLY A 141 14.23 8.79 8.36
CA GLY A 141 15.68 8.75 8.11
C GLY A 141 16.28 10.14 7.85
N ALA A 142 15.60 10.99 7.08
CA ALA A 142 16.02 12.38 6.84
C ALA A 142 15.95 13.22 8.13
N THR A 143 14.90 13.04 8.94
CA THR A 143 14.76 13.71 10.23
C THR A 143 15.82 13.27 11.23
N TYR A 144 16.21 11.99 11.21
CA TYR A 144 17.30 11.47 12.02
C TYR A 144 18.63 12.19 11.71
N LEU A 145 18.92 12.50 10.44
CA LEU A 145 20.09 13.31 10.08
C LEU A 145 20.04 14.72 10.68
N LEU A 146 18.87 15.35 10.70
CA LEU A 146 18.68 16.69 11.28
C LEU A 146 18.87 16.70 12.80
N ALA A 147 18.61 15.58 13.45
CA ALA A 147 18.85 15.40 14.89
C ALA A 147 20.34 15.33 15.26
N GLY A 148 21.23 15.18 14.28
CA GLY A 148 22.67 15.20 14.51
C GLY A 148 23.28 16.58 14.31
N GLN A 149 24.40 16.84 14.99
CA GLN A 149 25.14 18.10 14.86
C GLN A 149 26.08 18.07 13.63
N GLY A 150 25.48 18.00 12.44
CA GLY A 150 26.20 18.00 11.16
C GLY A 150 26.54 19.40 10.63
N ARG A 151 27.49 19.46 9.68
CA ARG A 151 27.83 20.67 8.90
C ARG A 151 26.60 21.24 8.19
N ALA A 152 26.58 22.56 7.94
CA ALA A 152 25.45 23.25 7.32
C ALA A 152 25.01 22.66 5.95
N GLY A 153 25.95 22.18 5.14
CA GLY A 153 25.64 21.50 3.87
C GLY A 153 24.82 20.22 4.05
N LEU A 154 25.18 19.38 5.02
CA LEU A 154 24.46 18.15 5.34
C LEU A 154 23.04 18.44 5.84
N ARG A 155 22.89 19.49 6.65
CA ARG A 155 21.57 19.92 7.15
C ARG A 155 20.66 20.38 5.99
N ARG A 156 21.18 21.15 5.04
CA ARG A 156 20.41 21.56 3.84
C ARG A 156 19.99 20.36 2.99
N GLU A 157 20.88 19.40 2.77
CA GLU A 157 20.56 18.18 2.04
C GLU A 157 19.48 17.36 2.76
N ALA A 158 19.60 17.18 4.08
CA ALA A 158 18.59 16.48 4.88
C ALA A 158 17.22 17.20 4.88
N MET A 159 17.20 18.53 4.91
CA MET A 159 15.96 19.32 4.76
C MET A 159 15.31 19.11 3.38
N ALA A 160 16.10 19.05 2.31
CA ALA A 160 15.58 18.78 0.97
C ALA A 160 14.98 17.38 0.87
N HIS A 161 15.67 16.36 1.40
CA HIS A 161 15.13 15.00 1.50
C HIS A 161 13.84 14.94 2.31
N LEU A 162 13.77 15.64 3.45
CA LEU A 162 12.57 15.66 4.26
C LEU A 162 11.41 16.40 3.55
N SER A 163 11.69 17.50 2.84
CA SER A 163 10.68 18.20 2.05
C SER A 163 10.10 17.30 0.94
N PHE A 164 10.96 16.55 0.26
CA PHE A 164 10.55 15.54 -0.73
C PHE A 164 9.69 14.44 -0.08
N ALA A 165 10.11 13.91 1.07
CA ALA A 165 9.32 12.93 1.82
C ALA A 165 7.94 13.47 2.19
N VAL A 166 7.86 14.71 2.69
CA VAL A 166 6.58 15.37 3.03
C VAL A 166 5.68 15.47 1.81
N ALA A 167 6.21 15.81 0.62
CA ALA A 167 5.41 15.88 -0.60
C ALA A 167 4.71 14.54 -0.90
N PHE A 168 5.47 13.45 -0.92
CA PHE A 168 4.90 12.12 -1.21
C PHE A 168 4.05 11.58 -0.06
N LEU A 169 4.35 11.91 1.19
CA LEU A 169 3.48 11.59 2.32
C LEU A 169 2.12 12.29 2.21
N LEU A 170 2.08 13.56 1.80
CA LEU A 170 0.79 14.26 1.57
C LEU A 170 -0.07 13.57 0.50
N LEU A 171 0.55 12.91 -0.46
CA LEU A 171 -0.12 12.14 -1.52
C LEU A 171 -0.41 10.69 -1.12
N SER A 172 -0.01 10.25 0.08
CA SER A 172 -0.08 8.85 0.53
C SER A 172 -1.21 8.61 1.53
N LYS A 173 -1.35 7.35 1.94
CA LYS A 173 -2.37 6.90 2.89
C LYS A 173 -2.30 7.70 4.22
N ALA A 174 -3.39 8.38 4.56
CA ALA A 174 -3.42 9.40 5.61
C ALA A 174 -3.06 8.89 7.02
N ASN A 175 -3.49 7.68 7.37
CA ASN A 175 -3.28 7.05 8.69
C ASN A 175 -1.79 6.84 9.05
N THR A 176 -0.93 6.63 8.05
CA THR A 176 0.53 6.58 8.23
C THR A 176 1.14 7.94 7.95
N ALA A 177 0.73 8.58 6.86
CA ALA A 177 1.41 9.75 6.35
C ALA A 177 1.34 10.98 7.27
N TYR A 178 0.14 11.35 7.73
CA TYR A 178 -0.03 12.59 8.50
C TYR A 178 0.64 12.50 9.87
N PRO A 179 0.50 11.39 10.64
CA PRO A 179 1.29 11.19 11.84
C PRO A 179 2.80 11.28 11.60
N THR A 180 3.32 10.73 10.49
CA THR A 180 4.75 10.83 10.17
C THR A 180 5.17 12.27 9.87
N ILE A 181 4.41 13.02 9.08
CA ILE A 181 4.70 14.43 8.80
C ILE A 181 4.77 15.23 10.10
N VAL A 182 3.76 15.07 10.97
CA VAL A 182 3.69 15.77 12.26
C VAL A 182 4.89 15.41 13.14
N LEU A 183 5.20 14.12 13.29
CA LEU A 183 6.35 13.65 14.06
C LEU A 183 7.67 14.26 13.53
N CYS A 184 7.88 14.21 12.22
CA CYS A 184 9.11 14.70 11.60
C CYS A 184 9.28 16.21 11.79
N LEU A 185 8.21 16.99 11.64
CA LEU A 185 8.24 18.45 11.83
C LEU A 185 8.47 18.83 13.30
N ILE A 186 7.83 18.13 14.25
CA ILE A 186 8.06 18.35 15.69
C ILE A 186 9.52 18.07 16.04
N VAL A 187 10.05 16.91 15.65
CA VAL A 187 11.44 16.55 15.94
C VAL A 187 12.42 17.50 15.24
N ALA A 188 12.19 17.87 13.98
CA ALA A 188 13.00 18.85 13.28
C ALA A 188 13.03 20.21 14.03
N GLY A 189 11.90 20.61 14.62
CA GLY A 189 11.80 21.78 15.49
C GLY A 189 12.66 21.65 16.75
N MET A 190 12.63 20.49 17.41
CA MET A 190 13.48 20.19 18.57
C MET A 190 14.98 20.23 18.22
N CYS A 191 15.34 19.95 16.97
CA CYS A 191 16.73 19.92 16.49
C CYS A 191 17.25 21.29 15.98
N SER A 192 16.61 22.39 16.41
CA SER A 192 17.03 23.76 16.10
C SER A 192 17.15 24.05 14.60
N VAL A 193 16.30 23.44 13.76
CA VAL A 193 16.21 23.77 12.32
C VAL A 193 15.71 25.21 12.10
N GLY A 194 15.07 25.80 13.12
CA GLY A 194 14.54 27.16 13.10
C GLY A 194 13.24 27.26 12.29
N ARG A 195 12.48 28.33 12.55
CA ARG A 195 11.15 28.53 11.90
C ARG A 195 11.25 28.58 10.38
N ARG A 196 12.26 29.26 9.82
CA ARG A 196 12.49 29.33 8.37
C ARG A 196 12.75 27.95 7.76
N GLY A 197 13.54 27.11 8.41
CA GLY A 197 13.81 25.77 7.89
C GLY A 197 12.59 24.86 7.93
N LEU A 198 11.78 24.93 8.99
CA LEU A 198 10.50 24.22 9.05
C LEU A 198 9.52 24.67 7.96
N LEU A 199 9.43 25.98 7.71
CA LEU A 199 8.62 26.53 6.62
C LEU A 199 9.10 26.06 5.25
N LEU A 200 10.42 25.95 5.03
CA LEU A 200 10.98 25.42 3.78
C LEU A 200 10.64 23.94 3.60
N ILE A 201 10.75 23.13 4.64
CA ILE A 201 10.41 21.71 4.59
C ILE A 201 8.93 21.53 4.25
N ALA A 202 8.04 22.13 5.05
CA ALA A 202 6.60 21.97 4.93
C ALA A 202 6.06 22.64 3.67
N GLY A 203 6.46 23.89 3.41
CA GLY A 203 6.06 24.66 2.24
C GLY A 203 6.58 24.05 0.93
N GLY A 204 7.84 23.61 0.90
CA GLY A 204 8.39 22.91 -0.26
C GLY A 204 7.64 21.61 -0.55
N GLY A 205 7.33 20.83 0.49
CA GLY A 205 6.57 19.58 0.37
C GLY A 205 5.15 19.82 -0.15
N LEU A 206 4.48 20.85 0.38
CA LEU A 206 3.15 21.26 -0.02
C LEU A 206 3.09 21.70 -1.49
N VAL A 207 4.06 22.51 -1.94
CA VAL A 207 4.15 22.96 -3.33
C VAL A 207 4.38 21.78 -4.26
N MET A 208 5.33 20.88 -3.95
CA MET A 208 5.59 19.69 -4.76
C MET A 208 4.36 18.77 -4.86
N ALA A 209 3.67 18.51 -3.75
CA ALA A 209 2.45 17.70 -3.74
C ALA A 209 1.33 18.35 -4.57
N SER A 210 1.16 19.67 -4.44
CA SER A 210 0.15 20.42 -5.19
C SER A 210 0.43 20.42 -6.69
N LEU A 211 1.71 20.55 -7.09
CA LEU A 211 2.12 20.46 -8.49
C LEU A 211 1.87 19.05 -9.05
N ALA A 212 2.16 18.00 -8.28
CA ALA A 212 1.88 16.63 -8.68
C ALA A 212 0.39 16.37 -8.93
N LEU A 213 -0.48 16.87 -8.04
CA LEU A 213 -1.93 16.78 -8.21
C LEU A 213 -2.45 17.65 -9.37
N TRP A 214 -1.87 18.83 -9.55
CA TRP A 214 -2.25 19.73 -10.63
C TRP A 214 -2.00 19.12 -12.02
N MET A 215 -0.93 18.35 -12.18
CA MET A 215 -0.64 17.61 -13.42
C MET A 215 -1.73 16.60 -13.83
N VAL A 216 -2.61 16.22 -12.90
CA VAL A 216 -3.75 15.33 -13.15
C VAL A 216 -5.10 16.00 -12.88
N HIS A 217 -5.12 17.34 -12.87
CA HIS A 217 -6.32 18.14 -12.66
C HIS A 217 -7.02 17.91 -11.31
N ILE A 218 -6.27 17.51 -10.29
CA ILE A 218 -6.76 17.35 -8.92
C ILE A 218 -6.24 18.52 -8.08
N THR A 219 -7.08 19.05 -7.21
CA THR A 219 -6.65 20.02 -6.20
C THR A 219 -6.32 19.31 -4.90
N LEU A 220 -5.34 19.83 -4.14
CA LEU A 220 -5.02 19.29 -2.82
C LEU A 220 -6.23 19.29 -1.89
N PHE A 221 -7.03 20.36 -1.93
CA PHE A 221 -8.25 20.45 -1.12
C PHE A 221 -9.28 19.39 -1.53
N GLY A 222 -9.48 19.14 -2.83
CA GLY A 222 -10.35 18.08 -3.31
C GLY A 222 -9.94 16.69 -2.82
N MET A 223 -8.63 16.40 -2.84
CA MET A 223 -8.07 15.16 -2.28
C MET A 223 -8.27 15.08 -0.75
N LEU A 224 -8.04 16.16 0.00
CA LEU A 224 -8.26 16.15 1.45
C LEU A 224 -9.74 15.97 1.80
N ALA A 225 -10.64 16.61 1.03
CA ALA A 225 -12.08 16.48 1.20
C ALA A 225 -12.55 15.03 0.97
N SER A 226 -11.97 14.29 0.01
CA SER A 226 -12.31 12.88 -0.21
C SER A 226 -11.93 11.99 0.97
N TYR A 227 -10.89 12.33 1.75
CA TYR A 227 -10.55 11.62 2.99
C TYR A 227 -11.43 11.99 4.18
N GLY A 228 -11.99 13.20 4.22
CA GLY A 228 -12.85 13.66 5.32
C GLY A 228 -14.06 12.75 5.56
N GLY A 229 -14.58 12.13 4.50
CA GLY A 229 -15.68 11.16 4.57
C GLY A 229 -15.32 9.79 5.16
N LEU A 230 -14.04 9.53 5.46
CA LEU A 230 -13.50 8.22 5.86
C LEU A 230 -13.01 8.15 7.31
N ALA A 231 -13.15 9.24 8.07
CA ALA A 231 -12.65 9.36 9.44
C ALA A 231 -13.25 8.34 10.43
N GLY A 232 -14.37 7.70 10.08
CA GLY A 232 -15.04 6.69 10.93
C GLY A 232 -14.20 5.43 11.22
N ARG A 233 -13.14 5.17 10.46
CA ARG A 233 -12.26 3.99 10.66
C ARG A 233 -11.29 4.11 11.84
N LEU A 234 -11.15 5.28 12.45
CA LEU A 234 -10.29 5.50 13.61
C LEU A 234 -10.98 5.18 14.96
N LEU A 235 -12.15 4.54 14.94
CA LEU A 235 -12.86 4.17 16.16
C LEU A 235 -12.15 3.02 16.92
N PRO A 236 -12.01 3.10 18.26
CA PRO A 236 -11.18 2.18 19.06
C PRO A 236 -11.55 0.69 18.96
N ILE A 237 -12.85 0.37 18.79
CA ILE A 237 -13.32 -1.02 18.73
C ILE A 237 -12.78 -1.72 17.47
N GLY A 238 -12.82 -1.02 16.33
CA GLY A 238 -12.27 -1.53 15.07
C GLY A 238 -10.75 -1.71 15.13
N PHE A 239 -10.05 -0.86 15.89
CA PHE A 239 -8.60 -0.91 16.05
C PHE A 239 -8.11 -2.20 16.72
N PHE A 240 -8.67 -2.57 17.87
CA PHE A 240 -8.27 -3.80 18.57
C PHE A 240 -8.74 -5.05 17.84
N TYR A 241 -9.93 -5.02 17.26
CA TYR A 241 -10.41 -6.10 16.40
C TYR A 241 -9.45 -6.34 15.23
N ALA A 242 -9.01 -5.28 14.55
CA ALA A 242 -8.05 -5.40 13.46
C ALA A 242 -6.69 -5.96 13.91
N ILE A 243 -6.26 -5.72 15.15
CA ILE A 243 -4.97 -6.23 15.66
C ILE A 243 -5.07 -7.71 16.06
N LEU A 244 -6.18 -8.10 16.69
CA LEU A 244 -6.29 -9.35 17.44
C LEU A 244 -7.18 -10.41 16.78
N TYR A 245 -8.14 -10.01 15.95
CA TYR A 245 -9.14 -10.93 15.40
C TYR A 245 -8.96 -11.15 13.90
N TYR A 246 -8.89 -12.43 13.54
CA TYR A 246 -8.85 -12.89 12.17
C TYR A 246 -9.75 -14.12 12.04
N ARG A 247 -10.63 -14.11 11.04
CA ARG A 247 -11.51 -15.25 10.76
C ARG A 247 -10.76 -16.45 10.16
N ASN A 248 -9.58 -16.21 9.58
CA ASN A 248 -8.74 -17.22 8.95
C ASN A 248 -7.53 -17.51 9.87
N ASP A 249 -7.42 -18.76 10.32
CA ASP A 249 -6.41 -19.23 11.26
C ASP A 249 -4.98 -19.06 10.74
N VAL A 250 -4.77 -19.22 9.43
CA VAL A 250 -3.46 -19.07 8.79
C VAL A 250 -3.00 -17.61 8.84
N ILE A 251 -3.90 -16.65 8.61
CA ILE A 251 -3.60 -15.22 8.76
C ILE A 251 -3.34 -14.90 10.24
N ALA A 252 -4.17 -15.41 11.15
CA ALA A 252 -4.03 -15.21 12.58
C ALA A 252 -2.65 -15.68 13.07
N LEU A 253 -2.25 -16.89 12.70
CA LEU A 253 -0.96 -17.49 13.05
C LEU A 253 0.21 -16.71 12.44
N SER A 254 0.07 -16.27 11.18
CA SER A 254 1.08 -15.46 10.50
C SER A 254 1.32 -14.12 11.21
N ASN A 255 0.24 -13.46 11.65
CA ASN A 255 0.34 -12.22 12.42
C ASN A 255 0.89 -12.47 13.83
N LEU A 256 0.48 -13.56 14.49
CA LEU A 256 1.03 -13.95 15.79
C LEU A 256 2.55 -14.20 15.72
N LEU A 257 3.03 -14.86 14.67
CA LEU A 257 4.45 -15.05 14.41
C LEU A 257 5.19 -13.71 14.31
N VAL A 258 4.67 -12.77 13.54
CA VAL A 258 5.23 -11.41 13.41
C VAL A 258 5.31 -10.72 14.77
N TYR A 259 4.25 -10.77 15.57
CA TYR A 259 4.24 -10.19 16.91
C TYR A 259 5.25 -10.86 17.85
N ALA A 260 5.34 -12.19 17.84
CA ALA A 260 6.27 -12.95 18.67
C ALA A 260 7.74 -12.60 18.37
N ILE A 261 8.07 -12.36 17.09
CA ILE A 261 9.41 -11.96 16.66
C ILE A 261 9.76 -10.53 17.12
N MET A 262 8.78 -9.62 17.14
CA MET A 262 8.99 -8.21 17.51
C MET A 262 8.98 -7.97 19.02
N ALA A 263 8.13 -8.66 19.77
CA ALA A 263 7.85 -8.34 21.17
C ALA A 263 9.11 -8.25 22.07
N PRO A 264 10.11 -9.15 21.99
CA PRO A 264 11.30 -9.05 22.83
C PRO A 264 12.11 -7.77 22.57
N ALA A 265 12.28 -7.39 21.30
CA ALA A 265 12.98 -6.16 20.93
C ALA A 265 12.16 -4.93 21.34
N LEU A 266 10.85 -4.95 21.13
CA LEU A 266 9.93 -3.87 21.49
C LEU A 266 10.02 -3.53 22.98
N VAL A 267 9.92 -4.52 23.87
CA VAL A 267 9.97 -4.31 25.33
C VAL A 267 11.29 -3.66 25.74
N MET A 268 12.42 -4.16 25.23
CA MET A 268 13.75 -3.61 25.55
C MET A 268 13.90 -2.16 25.06
N VAL A 269 13.45 -1.88 23.83
CA VAL A 269 13.51 -0.57 23.21
C VAL A 269 12.62 0.43 23.97
N LEU A 270 11.40 0.05 24.32
CA LEU A 270 10.48 0.92 25.08
C LEU A 270 11.00 1.20 26.49
N ALA A 271 11.58 0.21 27.18
CA ALA A 271 12.20 0.43 28.48
C ALA A 271 13.38 1.41 28.41
N HIS A 272 14.17 1.38 27.32
CA HIS A 272 15.23 2.36 27.10
C HIS A 272 14.68 3.75 26.75
N ALA A 273 13.69 3.81 25.86
CA ALA A 273 13.05 5.03 25.41
C ALA A 273 12.43 5.80 26.58
N TRP A 274 11.78 5.09 27.52
CA TRP A 274 11.21 5.69 28.72
C TRP A 274 12.26 6.45 29.55
N LYS A 275 13.45 5.85 29.72
CA LYS A 275 14.56 6.44 30.49
C LYS A 275 15.21 7.65 29.79
N THR A 276 15.06 7.78 28.48
CA THR A 276 15.79 8.77 27.65
C THR A 276 14.87 9.64 26.80
N ARG A 277 13.59 9.74 27.20
CA ARG A 277 12.47 10.31 26.44
C ARG A 277 12.62 11.77 25.99
N THR A 278 13.58 12.52 26.53
CA THR A 278 13.82 13.92 26.16
C THR A 278 14.71 14.08 24.92
N ARG A 279 15.39 13.02 24.48
CA ARG A 279 16.29 13.09 23.32
C ARG A 279 15.49 13.09 22.01
N PRO A 280 15.74 14.01 21.06
CA PRO A 280 14.98 14.07 19.80
C PRO A 280 14.99 12.76 19.01
N VAL A 281 16.12 12.04 18.99
CA VAL A 281 16.24 10.72 18.33
C VAL A 281 15.33 9.67 18.97
N VAL A 282 15.18 9.71 20.30
CA VAL A 282 14.32 8.77 21.04
C VAL A 282 12.85 9.08 20.79
N VAL A 283 12.48 10.37 20.75
CA VAL A 283 11.12 10.80 20.36
C VAL A 283 10.80 10.35 18.94
N LEU A 284 11.74 10.53 18.00
CA LEU A 284 11.59 10.09 16.62
C LEU A 284 11.39 8.58 16.51
N GLY A 285 12.25 7.79 17.18
CA GLY A 285 12.14 6.34 17.15
C GLY A 285 10.86 5.81 17.83
N ALA A 286 10.46 6.39 18.96
CA ALA A 286 9.24 6.02 19.67
C ALA A 286 7.99 6.40 18.86
N GLY A 287 8.00 7.59 18.24
CA GLY A 287 6.95 8.00 17.31
C GLY A 287 6.86 7.07 16.10
N SER A 288 7.99 6.61 15.53
CA SER A 288 8.01 5.63 14.45
C SER A 288 7.31 4.32 14.83
N ILE A 289 7.57 3.81 16.04
CA ILE A 289 6.91 2.61 16.60
C ILE A 289 5.41 2.85 16.76
N LEU A 290 5.00 4.01 17.30
CA LEU A 290 3.60 4.35 17.47
C LEU A 290 2.85 4.42 16.14
N ILE A 291 3.46 5.01 15.11
CA ILE A 291 2.88 5.10 13.77
C ILE A 291 2.73 3.70 13.15
N ALA A 292 3.72 2.82 13.32
CA ALA A 292 3.62 1.43 12.89
C ALA A 292 2.44 0.71 13.58
N LEU A 293 2.25 0.89 14.89
CA LEU A 293 1.12 0.32 15.62
C LEU A 293 -0.23 0.90 15.16
N LEU A 294 -0.27 2.21 14.88
CA LEU A 294 -1.46 2.86 14.32
C LEU A 294 -1.84 2.25 12.96
N ALA A 295 -0.85 2.05 12.09
CA ALA A 295 -1.05 1.40 10.82
C ALA A 295 -1.50 -0.06 10.97
N MET A 296 -0.89 -0.82 11.88
CA MET A 296 -1.33 -2.18 12.20
C MET A 296 -2.81 -2.22 12.59
N GLY A 297 -3.27 -1.33 13.47
CA GLY A 297 -4.68 -1.35 13.86
C GLY A 297 -5.66 -0.77 12.83
N THR A 298 -5.17 -0.21 11.73
CA THR A 298 -6.02 0.29 10.63
C THR A 298 -5.91 -0.55 9.36
N ASN A 299 -4.88 -1.39 9.24
CA ASN A 299 -4.69 -2.36 8.17
C ASN A 299 -5.17 -3.74 8.66
N ILE A 300 -6.34 -4.17 8.22
CA ILE A 300 -7.02 -5.34 8.81
C ILE A 300 -6.33 -6.66 8.45
N GLN A 301 -5.54 -6.80 7.39
CA GLN A 301 -5.12 -8.13 6.90
C GLN A 301 -3.71 -8.57 7.36
N PHE A 302 -2.66 -7.88 6.91
CA PHE A 302 -1.30 -8.44 6.90
C PHE A 302 -0.26 -7.56 7.60
N LYS A 303 0.04 -7.90 8.87
CA LYS A 303 0.80 -7.03 9.79
C LYS A 303 2.29 -6.92 9.49
N LEU A 304 2.83 -7.90 8.78
CA LEU A 304 4.25 -7.87 8.39
C LEU A 304 4.59 -6.56 7.66
N SER A 305 3.67 -6.08 6.82
CA SER A 305 3.83 -4.86 6.04
C SER A 305 3.89 -3.57 6.87
N ASP A 306 3.52 -3.61 8.16
CA ASP A 306 3.60 -2.44 9.04
C ASP A 306 4.88 -2.41 9.89
N THR A 307 5.63 -3.52 9.91
CA THR A 307 6.84 -3.69 10.74
C THR A 307 8.03 -2.81 10.36
N PRO A 308 8.26 -2.38 9.10
CA PRO A 308 9.49 -1.68 8.76
C PRO A 308 9.70 -0.33 9.45
N LEU A 309 8.63 0.45 9.67
CA LEU A 309 8.70 1.67 10.49
C LEU A 309 9.09 1.36 11.93
N MET A 310 8.57 0.26 12.48
CA MET A 310 8.91 -0.20 13.82
C MET A 310 10.38 -0.61 13.91
N LEU A 311 10.88 -1.36 12.92
CA LEU A 311 12.29 -1.76 12.81
C LEU A 311 13.23 -0.54 12.75
N LEU A 312 12.87 0.47 11.95
CA LEU A 312 13.65 1.70 11.91
C LEU A 312 13.65 2.39 13.28
N GLY A 313 12.49 2.50 13.93
CA GLY A 313 12.37 3.04 15.29
C GLY A 313 13.24 2.29 16.32
N PHE A 314 13.27 0.96 16.24
CA PHE A 314 14.13 0.12 17.07
C PHE A 314 15.62 0.44 16.86
N VAL A 315 16.07 0.56 15.61
CA VAL A 315 17.46 0.90 15.30
C VAL A 315 17.80 2.30 15.83
N LEU A 316 16.95 3.30 15.60
CA LEU A 316 17.20 4.67 16.06
C LEU A 316 17.35 4.75 17.58
N ILE A 317 16.45 4.10 18.33
CA ILE A 317 16.54 4.09 19.79
C ILE A 317 17.76 3.27 20.25
N ALA A 318 18.00 2.10 19.67
CA ALA A 318 19.07 1.22 20.11
C ALA A 318 20.48 1.79 19.87
N TRP A 319 20.66 2.59 18.82
CA TRP A 319 21.91 3.29 18.53
C TRP A 319 22.00 4.71 19.11
N SER A 320 20.94 5.22 19.73
CA SER A 320 21.03 6.43 20.56
C SER A 320 21.67 6.19 21.94
N GLY A 321 21.76 4.92 22.35
CA GLY A 321 22.43 4.48 23.57
C GLY A 321 23.93 4.25 23.39
N GLY A 322 24.69 4.43 24.48
CA GLY A 322 26.14 4.17 24.51
C GLY A 322 26.52 2.70 24.34
N ALA A 323 27.81 2.37 24.54
CA ALA A 323 28.34 1.02 24.34
C ALA A 323 27.64 -0.06 25.20
N SER A 324 27.08 0.29 26.36
CA SER A 324 26.44 -0.65 27.30
C SER A 324 25.19 -1.36 26.78
N TYR A 325 24.69 -1.00 25.58
CA TYR A 325 23.44 -1.55 25.01
C TYR A 325 23.66 -2.65 23.96
N VAL A 326 24.82 -3.32 23.94
CA VAL A 326 25.13 -4.42 22.98
C VAL A 326 24.02 -5.47 22.90
N ARG A 327 23.44 -5.87 24.04
CA ARG A 327 22.36 -6.86 24.09
C ARG A 327 21.12 -6.40 23.31
N MET A 328 20.71 -5.14 23.47
CA MET A 328 19.57 -4.56 22.75
C MET A 328 19.87 -4.49 21.25
N LYS A 329 21.05 -3.98 20.88
CA LYS A 329 21.53 -3.89 19.49
C LYS A 329 21.47 -5.25 18.78
N ARG A 330 21.98 -6.32 19.42
CA ARG A 330 21.92 -7.69 18.89
C ARG A 330 20.49 -8.19 18.70
N ARG A 331 19.60 -7.94 19.67
CA ARG A 331 18.19 -8.35 19.58
C ARG A 331 17.46 -7.64 18.44
N VAL A 332 17.68 -6.33 18.28
CA VAL A 332 17.10 -5.56 17.17
C VAL A 332 17.57 -6.13 15.82
N MET A 333 18.88 -6.37 15.65
CA MET A 333 19.38 -6.94 14.40
C MET A 333 18.85 -8.34 14.13
N PHE A 334 18.74 -9.19 15.16
CA PHE A 334 18.11 -10.50 15.03
C PHE A 334 16.65 -10.38 14.54
N THR A 335 15.85 -9.49 15.15
CA THR A 335 14.47 -9.22 14.71
C THR A 335 14.41 -8.75 13.25
N VAL A 336 15.31 -7.85 12.82
CA VAL A 336 15.41 -7.38 11.42
C VAL A 336 15.66 -8.54 10.45
N PHE A 337 16.65 -9.39 10.72
CA PHE A 337 16.97 -10.52 9.85
C PHE A 337 15.85 -11.56 9.82
N THR A 338 15.29 -11.91 10.98
CA THR A 338 14.20 -12.89 11.07
C THR A 338 12.95 -12.42 10.33
N LEU A 339 12.54 -11.15 10.47
CA LEU A 339 11.40 -10.63 9.69
C LEU A 339 11.68 -10.57 8.18
N THR A 340 12.93 -10.35 7.77
CA THR A 340 13.31 -10.42 6.35
C THR A 340 13.15 -11.85 5.81
N LEU A 341 13.53 -12.87 6.59
CA LEU A 341 13.32 -14.27 6.23
C LEU A 341 11.83 -14.63 6.19
N VAL A 342 11.03 -14.12 7.14
CA VAL A 342 9.57 -14.28 7.12
C VAL A 342 8.97 -13.60 5.88
N ALA A 343 9.46 -12.43 5.48
CA ALA A 343 9.01 -11.78 4.24
C ALA A 343 9.32 -12.59 2.98
N LEU A 344 10.50 -13.22 2.92
CA LEU A 344 10.86 -14.13 1.84
C LEU A 344 9.91 -15.34 1.79
N TYR A 345 9.66 -15.96 2.95
CA TYR A 345 8.74 -17.08 3.06
C TYR A 345 7.32 -16.67 2.64
N PHE A 346 6.78 -15.58 3.21
CA PHE A 346 5.45 -15.08 2.90
C PHE A 346 5.30 -14.61 1.45
N GLY A 347 6.36 -14.05 0.85
CA GLY A 347 6.40 -13.72 -0.57
C GLY A 347 6.38 -14.97 -1.45
N ARG A 348 7.12 -16.03 -1.08
CA ARG A 348 7.14 -17.29 -1.83
C ARG A 348 5.81 -18.05 -1.75
N THR A 349 5.16 -18.05 -0.60
CA THR A 349 3.87 -18.72 -0.38
C THR A 349 2.66 -17.83 -0.68
N ARG A 350 2.89 -16.57 -1.06
CA ARG A 350 1.86 -15.59 -1.41
C ARG A 350 0.83 -15.39 -0.29
N MET A 351 1.29 -15.36 0.96
CA MET A 351 0.42 -15.29 2.15
C MET A 351 -0.51 -14.08 2.13
N ALA A 352 -0.04 -12.94 1.61
CA ALA A 352 -0.86 -11.74 1.49
C ALA A 352 -2.08 -11.95 0.58
N PHE A 353 -1.97 -12.84 -0.41
CA PHE A 353 -3.06 -13.13 -1.37
C PHE A 353 -3.98 -14.25 -0.92
N VAL A 354 -3.45 -15.21 -0.14
CA VAL A 354 -4.29 -16.18 0.59
C VAL A 354 -5.23 -15.43 1.55
N ALA A 355 -4.76 -14.31 2.11
CA ALA A 355 -5.50 -13.53 3.08
C ALA A 355 -6.71 -12.76 2.49
N SER A 356 -6.63 -12.39 1.22
CA SER A 356 -7.53 -11.41 0.60
C SER A 356 -8.47 -12.00 -0.46
N GLY A 357 -8.21 -13.21 -0.97
CA GLY A 357 -8.95 -13.68 -2.14
C GLY A 357 -9.12 -15.19 -2.30
N GLU A 358 -10.13 -15.53 -3.09
CA GLU A 358 -10.54 -16.91 -3.40
C GLU A 358 -9.64 -17.61 -4.41
N TRP A 359 -8.89 -16.80 -5.18
CA TRP A 359 -8.10 -17.26 -6.33
C TRP A 359 -6.77 -17.90 -5.93
N ASN A 360 -6.42 -17.82 -4.64
CA ASN A 360 -5.24 -18.45 -4.06
C ASN A 360 -5.56 -19.10 -2.70
N THR A 361 -6.70 -19.79 -2.62
CA THR A 361 -7.14 -20.50 -1.41
C THR A 361 -6.19 -21.66 -1.05
N GLU A 362 -5.99 -21.87 0.25
CA GLU A 362 -5.17 -22.96 0.75
C GLU A 362 -5.78 -24.31 0.34
N GLY A 363 -4.93 -25.24 -0.11
CA GLY A 363 -5.35 -26.59 -0.50
C GLY A 363 -5.89 -26.72 -1.92
N CYS A 364 -6.01 -25.64 -2.70
CA CYS A 364 -6.40 -25.75 -4.10
C CYS A 364 -5.27 -26.37 -4.96
N THR A 365 -5.64 -27.20 -5.94
CA THR A 365 -4.68 -27.69 -6.94
C THR A 365 -4.32 -26.56 -7.89
N GLN A 366 -3.10 -26.07 -7.77
CA GLN A 366 -2.59 -24.96 -8.58
C GLN A 366 -2.47 -25.37 -10.06
N VAL A 367 -2.99 -24.54 -10.95
CA VAL A 367 -2.94 -24.71 -12.41
C VAL A 367 -2.22 -23.54 -13.04
N ALA A 368 -1.37 -23.81 -14.02
CA ALA A 368 -0.71 -22.79 -14.83
C ALA A 368 -1.55 -22.48 -16.07
N PHE A 369 -1.75 -21.20 -16.36
CA PHE A 369 -2.48 -20.75 -17.54
C PHE A 369 -1.93 -19.41 -18.06
N GLN A 370 -2.43 -18.99 -19.21
CA GLN A 370 -2.06 -17.74 -19.85
C GLN A 370 -3.29 -16.82 -19.90
N ASP A 371 -3.14 -15.57 -19.48
CA ASP A 371 -4.13 -14.52 -19.62
C ASP A 371 -3.50 -13.26 -20.25
N ALA A 372 -4.28 -12.54 -21.05
CA ALA A 372 -3.79 -11.37 -21.80
C ALA A 372 -3.21 -10.26 -20.89
N PHE A 373 -3.74 -10.08 -19.68
CA PHE A 373 -3.28 -9.08 -18.72
C PHE A 373 -2.26 -9.65 -17.74
N LEU A 374 -2.54 -10.82 -17.17
CA LEU A 374 -1.71 -11.44 -16.13
C LEU A 374 -0.46 -12.10 -16.69
N GLY A 375 -0.46 -12.44 -17.98
CA GLY A 375 0.58 -13.22 -18.64
C GLY A 375 0.54 -14.69 -18.20
N ALA A 376 1.72 -15.32 -18.12
CA ALA A 376 1.84 -16.66 -17.57
C ALA A 376 1.74 -16.61 -16.04
N ILE A 377 0.73 -17.26 -15.48
CA ILE A 377 0.47 -17.27 -14.04
C ILE A 377 -0.02 -18.65 -13.58
N THR A 378 0.27 -18.97 -12.33
CA THR A 378 -0.22 -20.15 -11.64
C THR A 378 -1.16 -19.74 -10.52
N GLY A 379 -2.37 -20.30 -10.49
CA GLY A 379 -3.41 -19.99 -9.49
C GLY A 379 -4.40 -21.14 -9.30
N CYS A 380 -5.43 -20.94 -8.48
CA CYS A 380 -6.51 -21.94 -8.34
C CYS A 380 -7.34 -22.06 -9.63
N PRO A 381 -7.94 -23.23 -9.94
CA PRO A 381 -8.68 -23.45 -11.19
C PRO A 381 -9.85 -22.49 -11.38
N VAL A 382 -10.51 -22.07 -10.29
CA VAL A 382 -11.60 -21.09 -10.32
C VAL A 382 -11.18 -19.78 -10.99
N MET A 383 -9.92 -19.37 -10.87
CA MET A 383 -9.41 -18.16 -11.50
C MET A 383 -9.35 -18.30 -13.02
N GLN A 384 -8.83 -19.43 -13.52
CA GLN A 384 -8.80 -19.72 -14.96
C GLN A 384 -10.23 -19.80 -15.53
N THR A 385 -11.12 -20.51 -14.83
CA THR A 385 -12.53 -20.63 -15.21
C THR A 385 -13.21 -19.26 -15.28
N THR A 386 -13.06 -18.44 -14.23
CA THR A 386 -13.58 -17.06 -14.16
C THR A 386 -13.16 -16.25 -15.39
N LEU A 387 -11.86 -16.24 -15.71
CA LEU A 387 -11.32 -15.46 -16.84
C LEU A 387 -11.84 -15.99 -18.19
N SER A 388 -11.89 -17.31 -18.36
CA SER A 388 -12.40 -17.91 -19.59
C SER A 388 -13.89 -17.63 -19.82
N GLU A 389 -14.70 -17.59 -18.75
CA GLU A 389 -16.12 -17.29 -18.84
C GLU A 389 -16.39 -15.80 -19.06
N VAL A 390 -15.58 -14.92 -18.47
CA VAL A 390 -15.57 -13.50 -18.82
C VAL A 390 -15.32 -13.35 -20.32
N ASP A 391 -14.26 -13.98 -20.84
CA ASP A 391 -13.89 -13.85 -22.24
C ASP A 391 -14.97 -14.39 -23.18
N ARG A 392 -15.57 -15.54 -22.85
CA ARG A 392 -16.74 -16.09 -23.55
C ARG A 392 -17.91 -15.09 -23.54
N THR A 393 -18.24 -14.55 -22.37
CA THR A 393 -19.34 -13.58 -22.20
C THR A 393 -19.11 -12.32 -23.03
N LEU A 394 -17.87 -11.80 -23.06
CA LEU A 394 -17.52 -10.63 -23.87
C LEU A 394 -17.57 -10.93 -25.38
N ALA A 395 -17.18 -12.14 -25.79
CA ALA A 395 -17.22 -12.56 -27.19
C ALA A 395 -18.67 -12.72 -27.71
N GLU A 396 -19.57 -13.22 -26.86
CA GLU A 396 -21.01 -13.37 -27.16
C GLU A 396 -21.77 -12.04 -27.19
N ASN A 397 -21.24 -10.99 -26.55
CA ASN A 397 -21.87 -9.67 -26.47
C ASN A 397 -20.91 -8.58 -26.99
N PRO A 398 -20.50 -8.65 -28.28
CA PRO A 398 -19.55 -7.72 -28.85
C PRO A 398 -20.14 -6.29 -28.84
N GLY A 399 -19.35 -5.34 -28.33
CA GLY A 399 -19.76 -3.93 -28.23
C GLY A 399 -20.68 -3.58 -27.04
N ALA A 400 -21.11 -4.56 -26.24
CA ALA A 400 -21.89 -4.30 -25.04
C ALA A 400 -21.15 -3.39 -24.04
N LYS A 401 -21.90 -2.52 -23.36
CA LYS A 401 -21.41 -1.77 -22.21
C LYS A 401 -21.45 -2.69 -20.99
N VAL A 402 -20.27 -3.11 -20.53
CA VAL A 402 -20.12 -4.12 -19.48
C VAL A 402 -19.78 -3.49 -18.14
N PHE A 403 -20.40 -3.99 -17.08
CA PHE A 403 -20.01 -3.72 -15.70
C PHE A 403 -19.29 -4.93 -15.11
N PHE A 404 -18.04 -4.76 -14.69
CA PHE A 404 -17.33 -5.72 -13.85
C PHE A 404 -17.54 -5.39 -12.36
N GLY A 405 -18.05 -6.36 -11.62
CA GLY A 405 -18.29 -6.27 -10.19
C GLY A 405 -17.06 -6.41 -9.30
N SER A 406 -17.30 -6.50 -7.99
CA SER A 406 -16.25 -6.58 -6.98
C SER A 406 -15.29 -7.75 -7.24
N GLY A 407 -14.00 -7.46 -7.26
CA GLY A 407 -12.94 -8.43 -7.49
C GLY A 407 -12.60 -8.68 -8.97
N LEU A 408 -13.32 -8.03 -9.90
CA LEU A 408 -13.18 -8.17 -11.35
C LEU A 408 -12.87 -6.84 -12.06
N GLU A 409 -12.86 -5.71 -11.35
CA GLU A 409 -12.56 -4.37 -11.87
C GLU A 409 -11.24 -4.26 -12.66
N PHE A 410 -10.18 -5.03 -12.35
CA PHE A 410 -8.94 -5.01 -13.15
C PHE A 410 -9.16 -5.44 -14.60
N LEU A 411 -10.25 -6.16 -14.90
CA LEU A 411 -10.60 -6.56 -16.25
C LEU A 411 -10.97 -5.38 -17.15
N TYR A 412 -11.32 -4.21 -16.59
CA TYR A 412 -11.38 -2.98 -17.39
C TYR A 412 -10.03 -2.70 -18.05
N ALA A 413 -8.94 -2.77 -17.29
CA ALA A 413 -7.59 -2.64 -17.82
C ALA A 413 -7.23 -3.86 -18.70
N GLY A 414 -7.48 -5.06 -18.19
CA GLY A 414 -7.04 -6.30 -18.82
C GLY A 414 -7.72 -6.65 -20.14
N ARG A 415 -8.88 -6.04 -20.41
CA ARG A 415 -9.63 -6.18 -21.67
C ARG A 415 -9.81 -4.86 -22.40
N MET A 416 -9.04 -3.83 -22.01
CA MET A 416 -9.04 -2.50 -22.62
C MET A 416 -10.45 -1.90 -22.74
N ARG A 417 -11.27 -2.09 -21.69
CA ARG A 417 -12.63 -1.57 -21.59
C ARG A 417 -12.63 -0.28 -20.77
N PRO A 418 -13.46 0.72 -21.15
CA PRO A 418 -13.60 1.93 -20.35
C PRO A 418 -14.29 1.59 -19.02
N SER A 419 -13.68 1.97 -17.90
CA SER A 419 -14.34 1.87 -16.59
C SER A 419 -15.47 2.91 -16.48
N PRO A 420 -16.60 2.57 -15.85
CA PRO A 420 -17.78 3.45 -15.73
C PRO A 420 -17.52 4.70 -14.89
N GLY A 421 -18.06 5.85 -15.31
CA GLY A 421 -17.90 7.13 -14.61
C GLY A 421 -19.01 7.39 -13.58
N GLY A 422 -18.69 8.16 -12.53
CA GLY A 422 -19.63 8.59 -11.50
C GLY A 422 -19.94 7.54 -10.43
N ILE A 423 -19.37 6.34 -10.52
CA ILE A 423 -19.48 5.28 -9.51
C ILE A 423 -18.14 5.07 -8.81
N PRO A 424 -18.12 4.47 -7.60
CA PRO A 424 -16.86 4.19 -6.91
C PRO A 424 -16.07 3.08 -7.62
N ASN A 425 -14.74 3.12 -7.47
CA ASN A 425 -13.85 2.09 -8.01
C ASN A 425 -13.76 0.83 -7.13
N TRP A 426 -14.42 0.83 -5.97
CA TRP A 426 -14.48 -0.27 -5.00
C TRP A 426 -15.80 -0.17 -4.23
N TRP A 427 -16.36 -1.29 -3.76
CA TRP A 427 -17.70 -1.33 -3.16
C TRP A 427 -17.62 -1.57 -1.67
N HIS A 428 -17.32 -0.54 -0.88
CA HIS A 428 -17.42 -0.58 0.58
C HIS A 428 -17.98 0.72 1.15
N PRO A 429 -19.22 0.70 1.67
CA PRO A 429 -19.85 1.90 2.21
C PRO A 429 -19.05 2.45 3.39
N GLY A 430 -18.82 3.78 3.41
CA GLY A 430 -18.04 4.46 4.45
C GLY A 430 -16.51 4.27 4.35
N THR A 431 -16.05 3.60 3.29
CA THR A 431 -14.62 3.29 3.07
C THR A 431 -14.15 3.73 1.69
N SER A 432 -14.88 3.30 0.67
CA SER A 432 -14.59 3.54 -0.75
C SER A 432 -15.42 4.70 -1.29
N TYR A 433 -16.55 4.97 -0.64
CA TYR A 433 -17.39 6.13 -0.86
C TYR A 433 -18.08 6.56 0.46
N PRO A 434 -18.33 7.86 0.65
CA PRO A 434 -19.15 8.35 1.77
C PRO A 434 -20.59 7.84 1.66
N LEU A 435 -21.21 7.47 2.79
CA LEU A 435 -22.62 7.02 2.81
C LEU A 435 -23.59 8.03 2.20
N VAL A 436 -23.32 9.33 2.40
CA VAL A 436 -24.12 10.45 1.86
C VAL A 436 -24.12 10.54 0.33
N LYS A 437 -23.21 9.82 -0.36
CA LYS A 437 -23.13 9.78 -1.83
C LYS A 437 -23.95 8.63 -2.43
N GLY A 438 -24.69 7.86 -1.63
CA GLY A 438 -25.47 6.70 -2.10
C GLY A 438 -26.44 7.03 -3.24
N ASP A 439 -27.19 8.13 -3.13
CA ASP A 439 -28.16 8.55 -4.15
C ASP A 439 -27.49 8.97 -5.46
N GLU A 440 -26.36 9.67 -5.37
CA GLU A 440 -25.55 10.08 -6.54
C GLU A 440 -25.00 8.85 -7.28
N ILE A 441 -24.53 7.85 -6.54
CA ILE A 441 -24.04 6.59 -7.09
C ILE A 441 -25.19 5.82 -7.78
N GLY A 442 -26.38 5.77 -7.16
CA GLY A 442 -27.56 5.16 -7.76
C GLY A 442 -28.02 5.86 -9.05
N ALA A 443 -27.97 7.20 -9.07
CA ALA A 443 -28.25 7.98 -10.27
C ALA A 443 -27.21 7.75 -11.38
N ALA A 444 -25.92 7.66 -11.03
CA ALA A 444 -24.86 7.33 -11.97
C ALA A 444 -25.03 5.92 -12.57
N TRP A 445 -25.36 4.93 -11.73
CA TRP A 445 -25.69 3.57 -12.18
C TRP A 445 -26.83 3.55 -13.19
N THR A 446 -27.92 4.26 -12.88
CA THR A 446 -29.11 4.32 -13.74
C THR A 446 -28.80 5.01 -15.07
N ARG A 447 -28.01 6.09 -15.04
CA ARG A 447 -27.55 6.79 -16.25
C ARG A 447 -26.64 5.91 -17.12
N ASP A 448 -25.84 5.04 -16.51
CA ASP A 448 -24.88 4.24 -17.25
C ASP A 448 -25.53 3.14 -18.10
N GLN A 449 -26.69 2.58 -17.71
CA GLN A 449 -27.44 1.59 -18.48
C GLN A 449 -26.56 0.48 -19.07
N PHE A 450 -25.96 -0.33 -18.21
CA PHE A 450 -25.11 -1.43 -18.66
C PHE A 450 -25.93 -2.48 -19.43
N ASP A 451 -25.37 -3.05 -20.49
CA ASP A 451 -25.99 -4.14 -21.23
C ASP A 451 -25.78 -5.49 -20.52
N VAL A 452 -24.59 -5.65 -19.93
CA VAL A 452 -24.13 -6.88 -19.28
C VAL A 452 -23.47 -6.55 -17.95
N LEU A 453 -23.84 -7.26 -16.90
CA LEU A 453 -23.18 -7.22 -15.59
C LEU A 453 -22.47 -8.56 -15.37
N ILE A 454 -21.22 -8.51 -14.92
CA ILE A 454 -20.43 -9.68 -14.61
C ILE A 454 -19.90 -9.55 -13.19
N PHE A 455 -20.29 -10.49 -12.33
CA PHE A 455 -19.91 -10.52 -10.93
C PHE A 455 -19.15 -11.80 -10.61
N ASN A 456 -18.20 -11.74 -9.68
CA ASN A 456 -17.65 -12.95 -9.09
C ASN A 456 -18.76 -13.69 -8.33
N ALA A 457 -18.82 -15.02 -8.39
CA ALA A 457 -19.86 -15.80 -7.70
C ALA A 457 -19.86 -15.63 -6.18
N ALA A 458 -18.72 -15.27 -5.59
CA ALA A 458 -18.63 -14.90 -4.17
C ALA A 458 -18.98 -13.43 -3.90
N GLU A 459 -19.85 -12.87 -4.73
CA GLU A 459 -20.20 -11.47 -4.73
C GLU A 459 -20.64 -10.97 -3.35
N TYR A 460 -20.13 -9.80 -2.96
CA TYR A 460 -20.63 -9.07 -1.80
C TYR A 460 -21.59 -7.95 -2.24
N ARG A 461 -22.72 -8.31 -2.89
CA ARG A 461 -23.76 -7.35 -3.34
C ARG A 461 -24.24 -6.45 -2.23
N GLU A 462 -24.22 -6.94 -1.00
CA GLU A 462 -24.58 -6.19 0.20
C GLU A 462 -23.70 -4.95 0.44
N GLN A 463 -22.55 -4.84 -0.22
CA GLN A 463 -21.68 -3.67 -0.13
C GLN A 463 -22.00 -2.60 -1.19
N MET A 464 -22.90 -2.89 -2.14
CA MET A 464 -23.46 -1.91 -3.06
C MET A 464 -24.60 -1.14 -2.38
N PRO A 465 -24.87 0.12 -2.77
CA PRO A 465 -26.08 0.82 -2.34
C PRO A 465 -27.33 -0.02 -2.59
N ALA A 466 -28.22 -0.11 -1.59
CA ALA A 466 -29.41 -0.98 -1.66
C ALA A 466 -30.28 -0.74 -2.91
N GLY A 467 -30.36 0.52 -3.37
CA GLY A 467 -31.07 0.87 -4.60
C GLY A 467 -30.51 0.21 -5.86
N ILE A 468 -29.20 -0.02 -5.95
CA ILE A 468 -28.56 -0.72 -7.07
C ILE A 468 -28.89 -2.20 -7.03
N GLY A 469 -28.83 -2.83 -5.86
CA GLY A 469 -29.22 -4.23 -5.70
C GLY A 469 -30.64 -4.50 -6.22
N ALA A 470 -31.60 -3.68 -5.78
CA ALA A 470 -32.99 -3.76 -6.24
C ALA A 470 -33.17 -3.45 -7.74
N ALA A 471 -32.37 -2.53 -8.29
CA ALA A 471 -32.38 -2.23 -9.73
C ALA A 471 -31.90 -3.42 -10.56
N ILE A 472 -30.82 -4.09 -10.15
CA ILE A 472 -30.31 -5.30 -10.82
C ILE A 472 -31.38 -6.37 -10.89
N ASP A 473 -32.04 -6.68 -9.77
CA ASP A 473 -33.04 -7.76 -9.71
C ASP A 473 -34.29 -7.47 -10.55
N ARG A 474 -34.64 -6.18 -10.68
CA ARG A 474 -35.78 -5.71 -11.49
C ARG A 474 -35.46 -5.64 -12.97
N GLU A 475 -34.32 -5.06 -13.34
CA GLU A 475 -34.01 -4.64 -14.71
C GLU A 475 -33.17 -5.65 -15.47
N TYR A 476 -32.51 -6.58 -14.77
CA TYR A 476 -31.63 -7.55 -15.40
C TYR A 476 -32.16 -8.97 -15.18
N MET A 477 -31.82 -9.86 -16.11
CA MET A 477 -32.08 -11.29 -16.01
C MET A 477 -30.74 -12.02 -15.89
N ARG A 478 -30.65 -12.91 -14.90
CA ARG A 478 -29.49 -13.78 -14.75
C ARG A 478 -29.46 -14.78 -15.91
N VAL A 479 -28.27 -15.03 -16.45
CA VAL A 479 -28.03 -16.06 -17.46
C VAL A 479 -27.73 -17.37 -16.73
N ASP A 480 -28.54 -18.41 -16.96
CA ASP A 480 -28.45 -19.67 -16.19
C ASP A 480 -27.20 -20.52 -16.53
N ASP A 481 -26.55 -20.27 -17.68
CA ASP A 481 -25.39 -21.05 -18.18
C ASP A 481 -24.01 -20.56 -17.68
N THR A 482 -23.99 -19.79 -16.59
CA THR A 482 -22.74 -19.39 -15.92
C THR A 482 -22.38 -20.42 -14.86
N THR A 483 -21.11 -20.80 -14.74
CA THR A 483 -20.73 -21.80 -13.73
C THR A 483 -20.74 -21.21 -12.32
N TYR A 484 -20.22 -21.96 -11.34
CA TYR A 484 -20.01 -21.48 -9.98
C TYR A 484 -18.95 -20.37 -9.86
N ALA A 485 -18.29 -19.96 -10.96
CA ALA A 485 -17.20 -18.99 -10.94
C ALA A 485 -17.66 -17.52 -11.07
N ILE A 486 -18.66 -17.25 -11.92
CA ILE A 486 -19.23 -15.90 -12.12
C ILE A 486 -20.75 -15.91 -12.19
N HIS A 487 -21.35 -14.74 -12.01
CA HIS A 487 -22.75 -14.49 -12.29
C HIS A 487 -22.86 -13.44 -13.38
N VAL A 488 -23.54 -13.78 -14.47
CA VAL A 488 -23.78 -12.89 -15.60
C VAL A 488 -25.25 -12.48 -15.63
N TYR A 489 -25.49 -11.19 -15.76
CA TYR A 489 -26.81 -10.61 -15.91
C TYR A 489 -26.89 -9.81 -17.20
N LYS A 490 -27.99 -9.95 -17.93
CA LYS A 490 -28.27 -9.18 -19.15
C LYS A 490 -29.47 -8.27 -18.91
N LEU A 491 -29.43 -7.06 -19.47
CA LEU A 491 -30.55 -6.12 -19.38
C LEU A 491 -31.81 -6.73 -20.01
N ARG A 492 -32.95 -6.68 -19.30
CA ARG A 492 -34.25 -7.12 -19.80
C ARG A 492 -34.68 -6.16 -20.90
N ARG A 493 -34.73 -6.63 -22.13
CA ARG A 493 -35.25 -5.88 -23.28
C ARG A 493 -36.73 -6.13 -23.47
#